data_AF-A0A916FBB0-F1
#
_entry.id   AF-A0A916FBB0-F1
#
_cell.length_a   1.000
_cell.length_b   1.000
_cell.length_c   1.000
_cell.angle_alpha   90.00
_cell.angle_beta   90.00
_cell.angle_gamma   90.00
#
_symmetry.space_group_name_H-M   'P 1'
#
loop_
_entity.id
_entity.type
_entity.pdbx_description
1 polymer ?
#
loop_
_entity_poly.entity_id
_entity_poly.type
_entity_poly.pdbx_seq_one_letter_code
_entity_poly.pdbx_strand_id
1 'polypeptide(L)'
;MDNREPDIVTVILQRVAEVMPGMSDDLVHQVEDEVRREYGGQRWFVPKRRKHLTHEQRNNVFKDGLSNMPTKEIVQKHKISQATLYRLMKTGGRFSNP
;
A
#
# COMPACT_ATOMS: atom_id res chain seq x y z
N MET A 1 17.56 -19.80 22.19
CA MET A 1 17.11 -18.39 22.08
C MET A 1 15.88 -18.39 21.20
N ASP A 2 14.75 -17.94 21.75
CA ASP A 2 13.45 -17.99 21.09
C ASP A 2 13.46 -17.02 19.91
N ASN A 3 13.59 -17.56 18.68
CA ASN A 3 13.74 -16.80 17.45
C ASN A 3 12.36 -16.35 16.94
N ARG A 4 11.54 -15.79 17.84
CA ARG A 4 10.19 -15.34 17.51
C ARG A 4 10.32 -14.08 16.66
N GLU A 5 9.86 -14.18 15.42
CA GLU A 5 9.69 -13.01 14.57
C GLU A 5 8.89 -11.94 15.33
N PRO A 6 9.24 -10.65 15.19
CA PRO A 6 8.57 -9.59 15.91
C PRO A 6 7.07 -9.58 15.56
N ASP A 7 6.24 -9.58 16.60
CA ASP A 7 4.78 -9.58 16.46
C ASP A 7 4.32 -8.37 15.67
N ILE A 8 3.48 -8.61 14.65
CA ILE A 8 2.98 -7.56 13.75
C ILE A 8 2.21 -6.47 14.50
N VAL A 9 1.50 -6.81 15.58
CA VAL A 9 0.76 -5.82 16.40
C VAL A 9 1.74 -4.87 17.06
N THR A 10 2.78 -5.41 17.71
CA THR A 10 3.84 -4.62 18.35
C THR A 10 4.59 -3.77 17.33
N VAL A 11 4.89 -4.33 16.15
CA VAL A 11 5.55 -3.57 15.06
C VAL A 11 4.71 -2.38 14.63
N ILE A 12 3.40 -2.54 14.44
CA ILE A 12 2.53 -1.44 14.01
C ILE A 12 2.48 -0.34 15.07
N LEU A 13 2.25 -0.71 16.34
CA LEU A 13 2.12 0.26 17.43
C LEU A 13 3.42 1.04 17.66
N GLN A 14 4.58 0.37 17.60
CA GLN A 14 5.87 1.03 17.72
C GLN A 14 6.10 2.06 16.60
N ARG A 15 5.73 1.72 15.36
CA ARG A 15 5.81 2.65 14.23
C ARG A 15 4.90 3.86 14.38
N VAL A 16 3.73 3.69 14.98
CA VAL A 16 2.81 4.80 15.27
C VAL A 16 3.39 5.70 16.36
N ALA A 17 3.93 5.13 17.45
CA ALA A 17 4.55 5.90 18.51
C ALA A 17 5.76 6.72 18.02
N GLU A 18 6.57 6.18 17.09
CA GLU A 18 7.69 6.91 16.47
C GLU A 18 7.27 8.19 15.72
N VAL A 19 6.07 8.20 15.12
CA VAL A 19 5.59 9.32 14.28
C VAL A 19 4.64 10.27 15.01
N MET A 20 4.19 9.91 16.21
CA MET A 20 3.28 10.71 17.03
C MET A 20 3.95 11.15 18.35
N PRO A 21 4.52 12.37 18.39
CA PRO A 21 5.06 12.91 19.62
C PRO A 21 3.96 13.06 20.68
N GLY A 22 4.19 12.57 21.89
CA GLY A 22 3.27 12.70 23.02
C GLY A 22 2.30 11.52 23.22
N MET A 23 2.45 10.43 22.47
CA MET A 23 1.75 9.19 22.79
C MET A 23 2.35 8.57 24.05
N SER A 24 1.52 8.30 25.07
CA SER A 24 1.99 7.66 26.30
C SER A 24 2.15 6.16 26.11
N ASP A 25 3.18 5.59 26.72
CA ASP A 25 3.44 4.15 26.70
C ASP A 25 2.26 3.36 27.30
N ASP A 26 1.62 3.91 28.34
CA ASP A 26 0.42 3.31 28.96
C ASP A 26 -0.74 3.17 27.97
N LEU A 27 -0.95 4.17 27.10
CA LEU A 27 -2.00 4.12 26.08
C LEU A 27 -1.66 3.07 25.01
N VAL A 28 -0.38 2.97 24.64
CA VAL A 28 0.08 1.94 23.67
C VAL A 28 -0.18 0.54 24.23
N HIS A 29 0.15 0.29 25.50
CA HIS A 29 -0.11 -0.98 26.16
C HIS A 29 -1.60 -1.28 26.27
N GLN A 30 -2.42 -0.29 26.64
CA GLN A 30 -3.87 -0.47 26.70
C GLN A 30 -4.44 -0.90 25.34
N VAL A 31 -4.05 -0.21 24.26
CA VAL A 31 -4.50 -0.53 22.91
C VAL A 31 -3.99 -1.91 22.47
N GLU A 32 -2.76 -2.27 22.80
CA GLU A 32 -2.21 -3.60 22.53
C GLU A 32 -3.06 -4.70 23.18
N ASP A 33 -3.40 -4.55 24.46
CA ASP A 33 -4.22 -5.50 25.20
C ASP A 33 -5.64 -5.62 24.63
N GLU A 34 -6.24 -4.49 24.23
CA GLU A 34 -7.54 -4.47 23.57
C GLU A 34 -7.53 -5.25 22.25
N VAL A 35 -6.53 -4.99 21.39
CA VAL A 35 -6.37 -5.69 20.10
C VAL A 35 -6.10 -7.18 20.31
N ARG A 36 -5.24 -7.54 21.26
CA ARG A 36 -4.95 -8.96 21.56
C ARG A 36 -6.17 -9.68 22.14
N ARG A 37 -6.99 -9.00 22.95
CA ARG A 37 -8.21 -9.58 23.51
C ARG A 37 -9.26 -9.84 22.42
N GLU A 38 -9.40 -8.92 21.47
CA GLU A 38 -10.42 -9.02 20.42
C GLU A 38 -10.01 -9.94 19.27
N TYR A 39 -8.74 -9.89 18.87
CA TYR A 39 -8.25 -10.55 17.64
C TYR A 39 -7.22 -11.68 17.89
N GLY A 40 -6.79 -11.87 19.14
CA GLY A 40 -5.79 -12.87 19.53
C GLY A 40 -6.22 -14.31 19.25
N GLY A 41 -5.25 -15.18 18.99
CA GLY A 41 -5.47 -16.60 18.69
C GLY A 41 -5.98 -16.88 17.27
N GLN A 42 -6.37 -15.85 16.51
CA GLN A 42 -6.79 -15.98 15.12
C GLN A 42 -5.61 -15.80 14.15
N ARG A 43 -5.63 -16.56 13.04
CA ARG A 43 -4.66 -16.40 11.95
C ARG A 43 -5.12 -15.30 10.99
N TRP A 44 -4.55 -14.12 11.15
CA TRP A 44 -4.81 -12.99 10.26
C TRP A 44 -3.79 -12.89 9.14
N PHE A 45 -4.28 -12.76 7.91
CA PHE A 45 -3.44 -12.37 6.77
C PHE A 45 -3.48 -10.85 6.63
N VAL A 46 -2.32 -10.20 6.68
CA VAL A 46 -2.19 -8.77 6.39
C VAL A 46 -1.87 -8.61 4.90
N PRO A 47 -2.86 -8.26 4.04
CA PRO A 47 -2.60 -8.11 2.62
C PRO A 47 -1.68 -6.91 2.37
N LYS A 48 -0.72 -7.10 1.46
CA LYS A 48 -0.05 -5.94 0.83
C LYS A 48 -1.15 -5.11 0.16
N ARG A 49 -1.32 -3.85 0.56
CA ARG A 49 -2.27 -2.95 -0.11
C ARG A 49 -1.93 -2.91 -1.61
N ARG A 50 -2.96 -3.06 -2.45
CA ARG A 50 -2.82 -3.27 -3.91
C ARG A 50 -1.85 -2.25 -4.51
N LYS A 51 -0.71 -2.74 -5.00
CA LYS A 51 0.23 -1.95 -5.84
C LYS A 51 -0.25 -1.85 -7.29
N HIS A 52 -1.40 -2.45 -7.60
CA HIS A 52 -1.99 -2.46 -8.93
C HIS A 52 -2.88 -1.25 -9.12
N LEU A 53 -2.68 -0.54 -10.23
CA LEU A 53 -3.55 0.53 -10.66
C LEU A 53 -4.98 0.01 -10.79
N THR A 54 -5.94 0.79 -10.31
CA THR A 54 -7.35 0.57 -10.58
C THR A 54 -7.63 0.63 -12.08
N HIS A 55 -8.80 0.17 -12.52
CA HIS A 55 -9.22 0.29 -13.92
C HIS A 55 -9.21 1.76 -14.37
N GLU A 56 -9.78 2.65 -13.56
CA GLU A 56 -9.79 4.09 -13.83
C GLU A 56 -8.39 4.68 -13.93
N GLN A 57 -7.48 4.31 -13.02
CA GLN A 57 -6.10 4.75 -13.08
C GLN A 57 -5.39 4.27 -14.35
N ARG A 58 -5.64 3.02 -14.80
CA ARG A 58 -5.08 2.50 -16.06
C ARG A 58 -5.60 3.28 -17.27
N ASN A 59 -6.89 3.61 -17.30
CA ASN A 59 -7.47 4.44 -18.36
C ASN A 59 -6.85 5.84 -18.38
N ASN A 60 -6.66 6.45 -17.21
CA ASN A 60 -6.08 7.80 -17.12
C ASN A 60 -4.62 7.81 -17.58
N VAL A 61 -3.82 6.81 -17.18
CA VAL A 61 -2.45 6.63 -17.69
C VAL A 61 -2.46 6.44 -19.21
N PHE A 62 -3.37 5.63 -19.75
CA PHE A 62 -3.46 5.37 -21.19
C PHE A 62 -3.86 6.62 -21.98
N LYS A 63 -4.82 7.41 -21.49
CA LYS A 63 -5.21 8.69 -22.09
C LYS A 63 -4.04 9.68 -22.14
N ASP A 64 -3.30 9.80 -21.03
CA ASP A 64 -2.11 10.66 -20.99
C ASP A 64 -1.00 10.14 -21.92
N GLY A 65 -0.86 8.81 -22.06
CA GLY A 65 0.06 8.17 -23.00
C GLY A 65 -0.29 8.35 -24.48
N LEU A 66 -1.54 8.71 -24.80
CA LEU A 66 -1.97 9.08 -26.16
C LEU A 66 -1.82 10.59 -26.43
N SER A 67 -1.50 11.39 -25.42
CA SER A 67 -1.29 12.82 -25.55
C SER A 67 0.15 13.15 -25.99
N ASN A 68 0.45 14.43 -26.22
CA ASN A 68 1.81 14.92 -26.47
C ASN A 68 2.66 15.07 -25.19
N MET A 69 2.19 14.57 -24.05
CA MET A 69 2.93 14.66 -22.78
C MET A 69 4.19 13.78 -22.82
N PRO A 70 5.37 14.32 -22.42
CA PRO A 70 6.59 13.52 -22.34
C PRO A 70 6.44 12.33 -21.39
N THR A 71 6.98 11.16 -21.79
CA THR A 71 6.97 9.92 -20.98
C THR A 71 7.44 10.12 -19.53
N LYS A 72 8.45 10.97 -19.31
CA LYS A 72 8.97 11.28 -17.96
C LYS A 72 7.91 11.94 -17.08
N GLU A 73 7.13 12.85 -17.64
CA GLU A 73 6.06 13.55 -16.93
C GLU A 73 4.89 12.62 -16.61
N ILE A 74 4.51 11.74 -17.54
CA ILE A 74 3.45 10.74 -17.33
C ILE A 74 3.82 9.79 -16.18
N VAL A 75 5.06 9.30 -16.19
CA VAL A 75 5.59 8.41 -15.14
C VAL A 75 5.57 9.07 -13.77
N GLN A 76 6.00 10.34 -13.71
CA GLN A 76 6.01 11.10 -12.47
C GLN A 76 4.58 11.39 -11.97
N LYS A 77 3.68 11.83 -12.87
CA LYS A 77 2.28 12.16 -12.57
C LYS A 77 1.53 10.96 -11.99
N HIS A 78 1.69 9.78 -12.59
CA HIS A 78 0.95 8.57 -12.20
C HIS A 78 1.72 7.67 -11.22
N LYS A 79 2.96 8.03 -10.85
CA LYS A 79 3.84 7.27 -9.94
C LYS A 79 4.04 5.81 -10.38
N ILE A 80 4.28 5.61 -11.69
CA ILE A 80 4.47 4.29 -12.31
C ILE A 80 5.84 4.22 -12.98
N SER A 81 6.37 3.02 -13.22
CA SER A 81 7.59 2.88 -14.02
C SER A 81 7.31 3.06 -15.52
N GLN A 82 8.33 3.45 -16.30
CA GLN A 82 8.24 3.48 -17.78
C GLN A 82 7.81 2.14 -18.36
N ALA A 83 8.33 1.03 -17.82
CA ALA A 83 7.93 -0.32 -18.23
C ALA A 83 6.43 -0.61 -17.96
N THR A 84 5.84 0.04 -16.96
CA THR A 84 4.39 -0.06 -16.69
C THR A 84 3.61 0.74 -17.72
N LEU A 85 4.04 1.97 -18.05
CA LEU A 85 3.43 2.79 -19.09
C LEU A 85 3.40 2.06 -20.43
N TYR A 86 4.55 1.56 -20.91
CA TYR A 86 4.61 0.87 -22.21
C TYR A 86 3.77 -0.40 -22.26
N ARG A 87 3.68 -1.14 -21.15
CA ARG A 87 2.80 -2.31 -21.06
C ARG A 87 1.33 -1.93 -21.19
N LEU A 88 0.91 -0.84 -20.55
CA LEU A 88 -0.45 -0.31 -20.67
C LEU A 88 -0.73 0.17 -22.09
N MET A 89 0.23 0.85 -22.73
CA MET A 89 0.11 1.26 -24.14
C MET A 89 -0.02 0.07 -25.09
N LYS A 90 0.79 -0.98 -24.90
CA LYS A 90 0.73 -2.20 -25.72
C LYS A 90 -0.59 -2.97 -25.58
N THR A 91 -1.26 -2.83 -24.43
CA THR A 91 -2.58 -3.45 -24.18
C THR A 91 -3.70 -2.76 -24.96
N GLY A 92 -3.46 -1.57 -25.52
CA GLY A 92 -4.40 -0.85 -26.38
C GLY A 92 -5.67 -0.40 -25.67
N GLY A 93 -5.58 -0.06 -24.38
CA GLY A 93 -6.73 0.43 -23.59
C GLY A 93 -7.78 -0.65 -23.26
N ARG A 94 -7.54 -1.91 -23.63
CA ARG A 94 -8.42 -3.05 -23.31
C ARG A 94 -8.19 -3.51 -21.87
N PHE A 95 -8.48 -2.65 -20.91
CA PHE A 95 -8.48 -3.02 -19.50
C PHE A 95 -9.86 -3.62 -19.21
N SER A 96 -9.99 -4.94 -19.17
CA SER A 96 -11.26 -5.58 -18.81
C SER A 96 -11.82 -5.01 -17.49
N ASN A 97 -13.13 -4.80 -17.46
CA ASN A 97 -13.86 -4.47 -16.24
C ASN A 97 -13.86 -5.72 -15.32
N PRO A 98 -13.76 -5.60 -13.99
CA PRO A 98 -14.09 -6.69 -13.09
C PRO A 98 -15.59 -7.01 -13.13
#